data_AF-A0A2X2WPL5-F1
#
_entry.id   AF-A0A2X2WPL5-F1
#
_cell.length_a   1.000
_cell.length_b   1.000
_cell.length_c   1.000
_cell.angle_alpha   90.00
_cell.angle_beta   90.00
_cell.angle_gamma   90.00
#
_symmetry.space_group_name_H-M   'P 1'
#
loop_
_entity.id
_entity.type
_entity.pdbx_description
1 polymer ?
#
loop_
_entity_poly.entity_id
_entity_poly.type
_entity_poly.pdbx_seq_one_letter_code
_entity_poly.pdbx_strand_id
1 'polypeptide(L)'
;MKNNTMSYYSPKQGRFPVFLADSLDICDPVLVFDRIMEEIGIEQYLRPEPLYRYGRPGYNRVNMLKTILFGFMDTGYASLRELEDRCRTNIRYMYLMDYETPGYRSFGHFINDEINGKAEDIFRAVMEYIRKKDAVDLEHLYIDGSKFEANANKYSWVWKKATEKSRYRLFAKITQLLGQINEDLAYTGLKVETNTEYTPQGLEMILGRYAFQCRIDEKAFVHGRGHRKTREQRYYEKLKEYTQKLKEYVKKIRLCGPERNSYSKTDHDATFMRMKKDYMGNDQLLPAYNIQIGAADEYIAVIDVKQYRSDMDCFVPLMEKFRELYGFYPKYPVADAGYGSYNNYIYCQEHGMEKYMKFPMYKKETKDKEYHENPFRAVNFKPGPDGTLMCPWGMSL
;
A
#
# COMPACT_ATOMS: atom_id res chain seq x y z
N MET A 1 -19.84 4.71 71.01
CA MET A 1 -20.22 4.22 69.67
C MET A 1 -19.41 2.96 69.39
N LYS A 2 -20.07 1.79 69.32
CA LYS A 2 -19.42 0.54 68.90
C LYS A 2 -19.31 0.57 67.38
N ASN A 3 -18.09 0.71 66.85
CA ASN A 3 -17.83 0.54 65.42
C ASN A 3 -17.92 -0.95 65.09
N ASN A 4 -19.12 -1.42 64.74
CA ASN A 4 -19.32 -2.69 64.07
C ASN A 4 -18.92 -2.54 62.60
N THR A 5 -17.63 -2.63 62.30
CA THR A 5 -17.17 -2.98 60.96
C THR A 5 -17.50 -4.45 60.75
N MET A 6 -18.66 -4.74 60.14
CA MET A 6 -18.89 -6.06 59.54
C MET A 6 -17.87 -6.23 58.41
N SER A 7 -16.79 -6.93 58.72
CA SER A 7 -15.74 -7.26 57.77
C SER A 7 -16.29 -8.28 56.76
N TYR A 8 -16.77 -7.81 55.61
CA TYR A 8 -17.06 -8.66 54.44
C TYR A 8 -15.75 -9.12 53.79
N TYR A 9 -14.91 -9.82 54.55
CA TYR A 9 -13.62 -10.33 54.07
C TYR A 9 -13.57 -11.84 54.27
N SER A 10 -13.65 -12.57 53.17
CA SER A 10 -13.27 -13.98 53.12
C SER A 10 -11.82 -14.06 52.64
N PRO A 11 -10.91 -14.73 53.38
CA PRO A 11 -9.55 -14.97 52.91
C PRO A 11 -9.55 -15.69 51.56
N LYS A 12 -8.59 -15.36 50.69
CA LYS A 12 -8.44 -16.06 49.40
C LYS A 12 -8.14 -17.53 49.66
N GLN A 13 -9.07 -18.40 49.30
CA GLN A 13 -8.88 -19.85 49.36
C GLN A 13 -8.29 -20.34 48.03
N GLY A 14 -7.39 -21.33 48.11
CA GLY A 14 -6.92 -22.03 46.92
C GLY A 14 -8.07 -22.78 46.25
N ARG A 15 -8.19 -22.65 44.93
CA ARG A 15 -9.14 -23.42 44.12
C ARG A 15 -8.33 -24.38 43.26
N PHE A 16 -8.74 -25.65 43.21
CA PHE A 16 -8.14 -26.64 42.30
C PHE A 16 -8.36 -26.21 40.85
N PRO A 17 -7.46 -26.62 39.92
CA PRO A 17 -7.56 -26.22 38.53
C PRO A 17 -8.87 -26.74 37.95
N VAL A 18 -9.73 -25.79 37.59
CA VAL A 18 -10.87 -25.99 36.71
C VAL A 18 -10.32 -25.94 35.28
N PHE A 19 -10.93 -26.63 34.32
CA PHE A 19 -10.54 -26.43 32.92
C PHE A 19 -10.62 -24.94 32.59
N LEU A 20 -9.67 -24.39 31.82
CA LEU A 20 -9.69 -22.95 31.49
C LEU A 20 -11.01 -22.53 30.83
N ALA A 21 -11.60 -23.44 30.05
CA ALA A 21 -12.92 -23.27 29.44
C ALA A 21 -14.03 -22.99 30.47
N ASP A 22 -14.00 -23.64 31.65
CA ASP A 22 -15.01 -23.48 32.69
C ASP A 22 -14.90 -22.13 33.42
N SER A 23 -13.76 -21.45 33.26
CA SER A 23 -13.52 -20.11 33.80
C SER A 23 -13.86 -18.99 32.80
N LEU A 24 -14.21 -19.36 31.56
CA LEU A 24 -14.69 -18.45 30.53
C LEU A 24 -16.22 -18.39 30.55
N ASP A 25 -16.78 -17.25 30.13
CA ASP A 25 -18.21 -17.16 29.87
C ASP A 25 -18.56 -18.06 28.67
N ILE A 26 -19.73 -18.68 28.68
CA ILE A 26 -20.20 -19.57 27.59
C ILE A 26 -20.30 -18.81 26.26
N CYS A 27 -20.52 -17.49 26.33
CA CYS A 27 -20.56 -16.58 25.19
C CYS A 27 -19.22 -15.87 24.94
N ASP A 28 -18.12 -16.28 25.60
CA ASP A 28 -16.83 -15.62 25.37
C ASP A 28 -16.37 -15.83 23.91
N PRO A 29 -16.00 -14.76 23.19
CA PRO A 29 -15.60 -14.84 21.78
C PRO A 29 -14.48 -15.83 21.49
N VAL A 30 -13.59 -16.11 22.45
CA VAL A 30 -12.48 -17.06 22.26
C VAL A 30 -12.97 -18.47 21.94
N LEU A 31 -14.09 -18.90 22.52
CA LEU A 31 -14.63 -20.25 22.32
C LEU A 31 -15.18 -20.43 20.90
N VAL A 32 -15.87 -19.40 20.40
CA VAL A 32 -16.38 -19.39 19.02
C VAL A 32 -15.23 -19.27 18.03
N PHE A 33 -14.28 -18.37 18.30
CA PHE A 33 -13.09 -18.19 17.48
C PHE A 33 -12.31 -19.52 17.33
N ASP A 34 -12.03 -20.19 18.45
CA ASP A 34 -11.26 -21.43 18.46
C ASP A 34 -11.93 -22.54 17.63
N ARG A 35 -13.25 -22.68 17.78
CA ARG A 35 -14.06 -23.61 16.96
C ARG A 35 -14.01 -23.26 15.48
N ILE A 36 -14.13 -21.98 15.11
CA ILE A 36 -14.07 -21.56 13.70
C ILE A 36 -12.69 -21.90 13.12
N MET A 37 -11.61 -21.64 13.86
CA MET A 37 -10.25 -21.96 13.42
C MET A 37 -10.04 -23.47 13.19
N GLU A 38 -10.73 -24.32 13.98
CA GLU A 38 -10.72 -25.78 13.77
C GLU A 38 -11.55 -26.20 12.55
N GLU A 39 -12.75 -25.66 12.38
CA GLU A 39 -13.61 -26.01 11.23
C GLU A 39 -13.00 -25.57 9.88
N ILE A 40 -12.19 -24.51 9.86
CA ILE A 40 -11.45 -24.11 8.64
C ILE A 40 -10.15 -24.91 8.41
N GLY A 41 -9.76 -25.78 9.34
CA GLY A 41 -8.50 -26.54 9.26
C GLY A 41 -7.27 -25.62 9.21
N ILE A 42 -7.13 -24.72 10.19
CA ILE A 42 -6.09 -23.68 10.20
C ILE A 42 -4.65 -24.23 10.06
N GLU A 43 -4.42 -25.50 10.41
CA GLU A 43 -3.14 -26.18 10.27
C GLU A 43 -2.62 -26.25 8.83
N GLN A 44 -3.49 -26.18 7.82
CA GLN A 44 -3.09 -26.20 6.41
C GLN A 44 -2.28 -24.96 5.99
N TYR A 45 -2.38 -23.87 6.76
CA TYR A 45 -1.64 -22.63 6.56
C TYR A 45 -0.28 -22.63 7.29
N LEU A 46 0.13 -23.78 7.83
CA LEU A 46 1.44 -23.97 8.41
C LEU A 46 2.35 -24.67 7.41
N ARG A 47 3.65 -24.36 7.47
CA ARG A 47 4.64 -25.09 6.67
C ARG A 47 4.68 -26.56 7.09
N PRO A 48 5.04 -27.51 6.20
CA PRO A 48 5.24 -28.89 6.57
C PRO A 48 6.24 -29.01 7.73
N GLU A 49 5.98 -29.94 8.65
CA GLU A 49 6.93 -30.18 9.74
C GLU A 49 8.26 -30.71 9.19
N PRO A 50 9.40 -30.26 9.73
CA PRO A 50 10.68 -30.84 9.36
C PRO A 50 10.74 -32.30 9.81
N LEU A 51 11.28 -33.17 8.94
CA LEU A 51 11.47 -34.60 9.23
C LEU A 51 12.27 -34.85 10.52
N TYR A 52 13.08 -33.88 10.95
CA TYR A 52 13.81 -33.92 12.20
C TYR A 52 13.97 -32.51 12.80
N ARG A 53 13.67 -32.36 14.10
CA ARG A 53 13.92 -31.13 14.87
C ARG A 53 14.95 -31.43 15.96
N TYR A 54 16.14 -30.84 15.84
CA TYR A 54 17.14 -30.89 16.92
C TYR A 54 16.82 -29.82 17.97
N GLY A 55 16.98 -30.14 19.25
CA GLY A 55 16.84 -29.19 20.36
C GLY A 55 15.56 -29.34 21.16
N ARG A 56 15.16 -28.27 21.85
CA ARG A 56 13.98 -28.26 22.72
C ARG A 56 12.70 -28.38 21.87
N PRO A 57 11.70 -29.18 22.30
CA PRO A 57 10.38 -29.19 21.66
C PRO A 57 9.82 -27.75 21.55
N GLY A 58 9.33 -27.42 20.36
CA GLY A 58 8.67 -26.13 20.11
C GLY A 58 7.25 -26.11 20.68
N TYR A 59 6.66 -24.91 20.72
CA TYR A 59 5.26 -24.70 21.08
C TYR A 59 4.31 -25.32 20.04
N ASN A 60 3.07 -25.59 20.43
CA ASN A 60 2.05 -26.04 19.50
C ASN A 60 1.81 -24.98 18.40
N ARG A 61 2.07 -25.35 17.14
CA ARG A 61 2.05 -24.43 15.99
C ARG A 61 0.64 -23.94 15.66
N VAL A 62 -0.38 -24.77 15.86
CA VAL A 62 -1.78 -24.41 15.65
C VAL A 62 -2.20 -23.38 16.70
N ASN A 63 -1.88 -23.64 17.96
CA ASN A 63 -2.17 -22.72 19.07
C ASN A 63 -1.46 -21.38 18.86
N MET A 64 -0.18 -21.39 18.45
CA MET A 64 0.57 -20.18 18.12
C MET A 64 -0.15 -19.33 17.06
N LEU A 65 -0.64 -19.94 15.97
CA LEU A 65 -1.37 -19.23 14.92
C LEU A 65 -2.72 -18.70 15.41
N LYS A 66 -3.50 -19.54 16.11
CA LYS A 66 -4.77 -19.15 16.74
C LYS A 66 -4.57 -17.95 17.67
N THR A 67 -3.55 -17.97 18.53
CA THR A 67 -3.25 -16.89 19.47
C THR A 67 -2.82 -15.59 18.79
N ILE A 68 -2.03 -15.67 17.70
CA ILE A 68 -1.65 -14.49 16.92
C ILE A 68 -2.91 -13.85 16.32
N LEU A 69 -3.73 -14.64 15.60
CA LEU A 69 -4.95 -14.17 14.95
C LEU A 69 -5.96 -13.61 15.97
N PHE A 70 -6.14 -14.30 17.09
CA PHE A 70 -6.99 -13.84 18.19
C PHE A 70 -6.49 -12.52 18.79
N GLY A 71 -5.17 -12.36 18.94
CA GLY A 71 -4.57 -11.11 19.39
C GLY A 71 -4.90 -9.93 18.48
N PHE A 72 -4.80 -10.13 17.16
CA PHE A 72 -5.21 -9.09 16.20
C PHE A 72 -6.72 -8.78 16.28
N MET A 73 -7.56 -9.78 16.54
CA MET A 73 -9.01 -9.57 16.71
C MET A 73 -9.33 -8.82 18.02
N ASP A 74 -8.73 -9.23 19.14
CA ASP A 74 -9.04 -8.73 20.50
C ASP A 74 -8.47 -7.33 20.74
N THR A 75 -7.30 -7.00 20.20
CA THR A 75 -6.59 -5.73 20.49
C THR A 75 -6.39 -4.85 19.27
N GLY A 76 -6.81 -5.30 18.08
CA GLY A 76 -6.50 -4.64 16.82
C GLY A 76 -5.05 -4.90 16.41
N TYR A 77 -4.14 -3.96 16.70
CA TYR A 77 -2.73 -4.07 16.28
C TYR A 77 -1.84 -4.55 17.44
N ALA A 78 -1.95 -5.84 17.78
CA ALA A 78 -1.19 -6.46 18.88
C ALA A 78 0.32 -6.44 18.62
N SER A 79 1.10 -5.98 19.61
CA SER A 79 2.56 -6.16 19.57
C SER A 79 2.95 -7.57 20.02
N LEU A 80 4.10 -8.09 19.56
CA LEU A 80 4.56 -9.43 19.98
C LEU A 80 4.84 -9.53 21.49
N ARG A 81 5.19 -8.41 22.14
CA ARG A 81 5.35 -8.34 23.60
C ARG A 81 4.01 -8.36 24.31
N GLU A 82 3.01 -7.70 23.74
CA GLU A 82 1.65 -7.76 24.26
C GLU A 82 1.09 -9.18 24.17
N LEU A 83 1.34 -9.92 23.09
CA LEU A 83 0.99 -11.34 23.01
C LEU A 83 1.66 -12.17 24.10
N GLU A 84 2.96 -11.97 24.34
CA GLU A 84 3.70 -12.63 25.43
C GLU A 84 3.08 -12.32 26.80
N ASP A 85 2.80 -11.05 27.08
CA ASP A 85 2.23 -10.62 28.36
C ASP A 85 0.79 -11.15 28.55
N ARG A 86 -0.01 -11.19 27.47
CA ARG A 86 -1.37 -11.74 27.50
C ARG A 86 -1.37 -13.25 27.72
N CYS A 87 -0.43 -14.01 27.14
CA CYS A 87 -0.31 -15.45 27.42
C CYS A 87 -0.03 -15.72 28.91
N ARG A 88 0.60 -14.78 29.63
CA ARG A 88 0.89 -14.91 31.07
C ARG A 88 -0.29 -14.52 31.97
N THR A 89 -1.14 -13.61 31.53
CA THR A 89 -2.06 -12.88 32.42
C THR A 89 -3.53 -12.96 32.02
N ASN A 90 -3.82 -13.24 30.75
CA ASN A 90 -5.17 -13.23 30.21
C ASN A 90 -5.66 -14.66 29.98
N ILE A 91 -6.79 -15.00 30.62
CA ILE A 91 -7.35 -16.34 30.61
C ILE A 91 -7.71 -16.85 29.20
N ARG A 92 -8.11 -15.97 28.27
CA ARG A 92 -8.40 -16.34 26.87
C ARG A 92 -7.16 -16.84 26.14
N TYR A 93 -6.02 -16.19 26.39
CA TYR A 93 -4.74 -16.53 25.77
C TYR A 93 -4.13 -17.76 26.43
N MET A 94 -4.29 -17.88 27.75
CA MET A 94 -3.95 -19.11 28.47
C MET A 94 -4.77 -20.30 27.94
N TYR A 95 -6.05 -20.10 27.60
CA TYR A 95 -6.90 -21.13 27.00
C TYR A 95 -6.37 -21.55 25.63
N LEU A 96 -6.10 -20.59 24.73
CA LEU A 96 -5.59 -20.89 23.40
C LEU A 96 -4.20 -21.57 23.41
N MET A 97 -3.34 -21.20 24.36
CA MET A 97 -1.99 -21.74 24.48
C MET A 97 -1.86 -22.91 25.45
N ASP A 98 -2.95 -23.38 26.07
CA ASP A 98 -2.93 -24.40 27.13
C ASP A 98 -1.87 -24.12 28.20
N TYR A 99 -1.92 -22.93 28.79
CA TYR A 99 -0.95 -22.39 29.76
C TYR A 99 0.49 -22.17 29.25
N GLU A 100 0.82 -22.52 28.02
CA GLU A 100 2.14 -22.19 27.46
C GLU A 100 2.31 -20.67 27.35
N THR A 101 3.53 -20.19 27.60
CA THR A 101 3.85 -18.76 27.56
C THR A 101 5.01 -18.48 26.58
N PRO A 102 4.74 -18.47 25.27
CA PRO A 102 5.74 -18.13 24.27
C PRO A 102 6.25 -16.71 24.46
N GLY A 103 7.56 -16.52 24.34
CA GLY A 103 8.16 -15.19 24.34
C GLY A 103 7.93 -14.46 23.00
N TYR A 104 8.08 -13.13 23.00
CA TYR A 104 7.92 -12.30 21.80
C TYR A 104 8.80 -12.76 20.63
N ARG A 105 9.99 -13.32 20.91
CA ARG A 105 10.90 -13.88 19.89
C ARG A 105 10.33 -15.14 19.25
N SER A 106 9.62 -15.96 20.00
CA SER A 106 8.98 -17.18 19.49
C SER A 106 7.83 -16.83 18.55
N PHE A 107 6.99 -15.86 18.90
CA PHE A 107 5.96 -15.34 17.99
C PHE A 107 6.59 -14.71 16.74
N GLY A 108 7.67 -13.94 16.90
CA GLY A 108 8.40 -13.34 15.78
C GLY A 108 8.97 -14.37 14.81
N HIS A 109 9.63 -15.42 15.32
CA HIS A 109 10.10 -16.53 14.48
C HIS A 109 8.94 -17.24 13.80
N PHE A 110 7.86 -17.53 14.54
CA PHE A 110 6.69 -18.22 14.00
C PHE A 110 6.08 -17.48 12.79
N ILE A 111 5.85 -16.17 12.92
CA ILE A 111 5.26 -15.36 11.84
C ILE A 111 6.13 -15.36 10.59
N ASN A 112 7.45 -15.30 10.74
CA ASN A 112 8.38 -15.20 9.61
C ASN A 112 8.67 -16.57 8.96
N ASP A 113 8.72 -17.64 9.75
CA ASP A 113 9.32 -18.90 9.32
C ASP A 113 8.34 -20.08 9.27
N GLU A 114 7.19 -20.02 9.94
CA GLU A 114 6.29 -21.17 10.11
C GLU A 114 4.97 -21.04 9.33
N ILE A 115 4.51 -19.82 9.05
CA ILE A 115 3.30 -19.59 8.24
C ILE A 115 3.60 -19.88 6.76
N ASN A 116 2.68 -20.60 6.12
CA ASN A 116 2.69 -20.95 4.71
C ASN A 116 1.53 -20.26 3.99
N GLY A 117 1.80 -19.70 2.82
CA GLY A 117 0.80 -18.94 2.06
C GLY A 117 0.63 -17.51 2.53
N LYS A 118 -0.50 -16.90 2.15
CA LYS A 118 -0.80 -15.49 2.43
C LYS A 118 -1.91 -15.37 3.47
N ALA A 119 -1.93 -14.26 4.23
CA ALA A 119 -3.01 -13.98 5.18
C ALA A 119 -4.38 -13.95 4.50
N GLU A 120 -4.43 -13.55 3.22
CA GLU A 120 -5.63 -13.58 2.39
C GLU A 120 -6.22 -14.98 2.21
N ASP A 121 -5.40 -16.04 2.25
CA ASP A 121 -5.90 -17.41 2.13
C ASP A 121 -6.66 -17.85 3.40
N ILE A 122 -6.20 -17.40 4.58
CA ILE A 122 -6.90 -17.61 5.86
C ILE A 122 -8.20 -16.79 5.87
N PHE A 123 -8.13 -15.53 5.44
CA PHE A 123 -9.31 -14.67 5.31
C PHE A 123 -10.38 -15.30 4.41
N ARG A 124 -9.99 -15.85 3.25
CA ARG A 124 -10.90 -16.56 2.35
C ARG A 124 -11.60 -17.73 3.06
N ALA A 125 -10.86 -18.56 3.81
CA ALA A 125 -11.45 -19.69 4.50
C ALA A 125 -12.43 -19.29 5.62
N VAL A 126 -12.11 -18.22 6.36
CA VAL A 126 -13.04 -17.65 7.34
C VAL A 126 -14.31 -17.13 6.66
N MET A 127 -14.19 -16.41 5.54
CA MET A 127 -15.35 -15.93 4.80
C MET A 127 -16.16 -17.06 4.17
N GLU A 128 -15.52 -18.13 3.68
CA GLU A 128 -16.22 -19.32 3.20
C GLU A 128 -17.00 -20.04 4.32
N TYR A 129 -16.43 -20.10 5.52
CA TYR A 129 -17.12 -20.61 6.70
C TYR A 129 -18.36 -19.77 7.03
N ILE A 130 -18.19 -18.45 7.13
CA ILE A 130 -19.30 -17.52 7.45
C ILE A 130 -20.39 -17.63 6.39
N ARG A 131 -20.03 -17.63 5.10
CA ARG A 131 -20.98 -17.77 4.00
C ARG A 131 -21.81 -19.05 4.11
N LYS A 132 -21.21 -20.16 4.53
CA LYS A 132 -21.92 -21.44 4.71
C LYS A 132 -22.84 -21.45 5.92
N LYS A 133 -22.44 -20.81 7.02
CA LYS A 133 -23.23 -20.79 8.28
C LYS A 133 -24.37 -19.78 8.23
N ASP A 134 -24.09 -18.59 7.70
CA ASP A 134 -25.00 -17.44 7.77
C ASP A 134 -25.69 -17.12 6.44
N ALA A 135 -25.39 -17.88 5.38
CA ALA A 135 -25.98 -17.70 4.04
C ALA A 135 -25.79 -16.28 3.47
N VAL A 136 -24.61 -15.69 3.69
CA VAL A 136 -24.23 -14.34 3.24
C VAL A 136 -24.44 -14.16 1.74
N ASP A 137 -25.18 -13.12 1.37
CA ASP A 137 -25.37 -12.68 -0.01
C ASP A 137 -24.15 -11.91 -0.51
N LEU A 138 -23.39 -12.54 -1.39
CA LEU A 138 -22.22 -11.94 -2.05
C LEU A 138 -22.55 -11.27 -3.39
N GLU A 139 -23.82 -11.25 -3.82
CA GLU A 139 -24.23 -10.53 -5.02
C GLU A 139 -24.25 -9.02 -4.81
N HIS A 140 -24.61 -8.56 -3.61
CA HIS A 140 -24.63 -7.15 -3.24
C HIS A 140 -23.36 -6.77 -2.47
N LEU A 141 -22.49 -5.99 -3.12
CA LEU A 141 -21.23 -5.56 -2.53
C LEU A 141 -21.22 -4.05 -2.33
N TYR A 142 -21.13 -3.61 -1.08
CA TYR A 142 -21.05 -2.21 -0.72
C TYR A 142 -19.59 -1.80 -0.55
N ILE A 143 -19.13 -0.88 -1.39
CA ILE A 143 -17.72 -0.51 -1.50
C ILE A 143 -17.50 0.88 -0.90
N ASP A 144 -16.53 0.97 0.01
CA ASP A 144 -16.03 2.24 0.51
C ASP A 144 -14.50 2.22 0.65
N GLY A 145 -13.91 3.42 0.56
CA GLY A 145 -12.48 3.64 0.52
C GLY A 145 -12.03 4.63 1.57
N SER A 146 -10.91 4.35 2.21
CA SER A 146 -10.27 5.28 3.13
C SER A 146 -8.76 5.30 2.97
N LYS A 147 -8.18 6.49 3.14
CA LYS A 147 -6.74 6.71 3.03
C LYS A 147 -6.13 6.67 4.42
N PHE A 148 -5.13 5.83 4.60
CA PHE A 148 -4.40 5.69 5.85
C PHE A 148 -2.98 6.17 5.69
N GLU A 149 -2.52 7.03 6.59
CA GLU A 149 -1.16 7.52 6.60
C GLU A 149 -0.18 6.35 6.80
N ALA A 150 0.86 6.29 5.98
CA ALA A 150 1.91 5.30 6.11
C ALA A 150 2.86 5.67 7.25
N ASN A 151 3.44 4.68 7.92
CA ASN A 151 4.51 4.89 8.88
C ASN A 151 5.83 5.20 8.14
N ALA A 152 5.93 6.41 7.58
CA ALA A 152 7.00 6.84 6.72
C ALA A 152 7.42 8.29 7.02
N ASN A 153 8.64 8.67 6.61
CA ASN A 153 9.09 10.05 6.77
C ASN A 153 8.27 10.99 5.88
N LYS A 154 7.48 11.86 6.53
CA LYS A 154 6.55 12.82 5.90
C LYS A 154 7.23 13.82 4.98
N TYR A 155 8.53 14.07 5.15
CA TYR A 155 9.28 15.12 4.46
C TYR A 155 10.18 14.61 3.33
N SER A 156 10.11 13.31 3.00
CA SER A 156 11.05 12.70 2.07
C SER A 156 10.36 11.87 0.98
N TRP A 157 10.41 12.35 -0.26
CA TRP A 157 9.70 11.70 -1.38
C TRP A 157 10.38 11.89 -2.72
N VAL A 158 9.85 11.17 -3.70
CA VAL A 158 10.25 11.23 -5.10
C VAL A 158 9.03 11.42 -5.98
N TRP A 159 9.04 12.47 -6.80
CA TRP A 159 8.03 12.69 -7.84
C TRP A 159 8.54 12.14 -9.17
N LYS A 160 7.79 11.24 -9.81
CA LYS A 160 8.16 10.63 -11.09
C LYS A 160 8.36 11.67 -12.18
N LYS A 161 7.37 12.53 -12.42
CA LYS A 161 7.43 13.61 -13.43
C LYS A 161 8.59 14.59 -13.21
N ALA A 162 8.89 14.94 -11.95
CA ALA A 162 10.02 15.83 -11.65
C ALA A 162 11.37 15.14 -11.90
N THR A 163 11.45 13.83 -11.63
CA THR A 163 12.62 12.99 -11.89
C THR A 163 12.84 12.84 -13.39
N GLU A 164 11.80 12.57 -14.17
CA GLU A 164 11.84 12.53 -15.63
C GLU A 164 12.30 13.86 -16.24
N LYS A 165 11.71 14.99 -15.81
CA LYS A 165 12.14 16.32 -16.24
C LYS A 165 13.61 16.58 -15.93
N SER A 166 14.07 16.17 -14.74
CA SER A 166 15.47 16.30 -14.34
C SER A 166 16.40 15.40 -15.15
N ARG A 167 15.94 14.20 -15.53
CA ARG A 167 16.65 13.28 -16.43
C ARG A 167 16.84 13.89 -17.82
N TYR A 168 15.81 14.46 -18.42
CA TYR A 168 15.95 15.12 -19.74
C TYR A 168 16.88 16.33 -19.70
N ARG A 169 16.84 17.13 -18.62
CA ARG A 169 17.85 18.20 -18.42
C ARG A 169 19.26 17.65 -18.28
N LEU A 170 19.42 16.49 -17.65
CA LEU A 170 20.72 15.82 -17.54
C LEU A 170 21.22 15.35 -18.90
N PHE A 171 20.35 14.81 -19.76
CA PHE A 171 20.71 14.46 -21.14
C PHE A 171 21.24 15.66 -21.92
N ALA A 172 20.56 16.82 -21.85
CA ALA A 172 21.06 18.03 -22.49
C ALA A 172 22.45 18.44 -21.98
N LYS A 173 22.71 18.33 -20.67
CA LYS A 173 24.03 18.60 -20.07
C LYS A 173 25.10 17.61 -20.50
N ILE A 174 24.75 16.33 -20.64
CA ILE A 174 25.64 15.30 -21.16
C ILE A 174 26.00 15.62 -22.61
N THR A 175 25.01 15.90 -23.46
CA THR A 175 25.25 16.27 -24.87
C THR A 175 26.17 17.48 -24.98
N GLN A 176 25.96 18.51 -24.16
CA GLN A 176 26.84 19.68 -24.11
C GLN A 176 28.27 19.31 -23.70
N LEU A 177 28.44 18.47 -22.67
CA LEU A 177 29.75 18.03 -22.19
C LEU A 177 30.48 17.19 -23.25
N LEU A 178 29.77 16.28 -23.92
CA LEU A 178 30.34 15.47 -25.01
C LEU A 178 30.72 16.34 -26.22
N GLY A 179 29.95 17.39 -26.52
CA GLY A 179 30.30 18.39 -27.52
C GLY A 179 31.63 19.08 -27.19
N GLN A 180 31.81 19.54 -25.95
CA GLN A 180 33.07 20.13 -25.47
C GLN A 180 34.23 19.14 -25.58
N ILE A 181 34.02 17.89 -25.14
CA ILE A 181 35.03 16.82 -25.27
C ILE A 181 35.41 16.58 -26.73
N ASN A 182 34.44 16.62 -27.65
CA ASN A 182 34.69 16.41 -29.08
C ASN A 182 35.48 17.54 -29.74
N GLU A 183 35.14 18.80 -29.45
CA GLU A 183 35.92 19.96 -29.91
C GLU A 183 37.38 19.85 -29.46
N ASP A 184 37.54 19.40 -28.22
CA ASP A 184 38.80 19.26 -27.53
C ASP A 184 39.64 18.07 -27.98
N LEU A 185 39.01 17.02 -28.50
CA LEU A 185 39.66 15.84 -29.06
C LEU A 185 39.72 15.86 -30.59
N ALA A 186 39.27 16.94 -31.25
CA ALA A 186 39.19 17.02 -32.71
C ALA A 186 40.52 16.69 -33.40
N TYR A 187 41.66 17.11 -32.82
CA TYR A 187 43.01 16.83 -33.35
C TYR A 187 43.42 15.36 -33.29
N THR A 188 42.73 14.53 -32.49
CA THR A 188 42.99 13.08 -32.37
C THR A 188 42.22 12.26 -33.41
N GLY A 189 41.31 12.89 -34.18
CA GLY A 189 40.41 12.20 -35.11
C GLY A 189 39.28 11.41 -34.44
N LEU A 190 39.19 11.45 -33.11
CA LEU A 190 38.15 10.77 -32.35
C LEU A 190 36.93 11.68 -32.14
N LYS A 191 35.74 11.12 -32.38
CA LYS A 191 34.47 11.77 -32.12
C LYS A 191 33.57 10.84 -31.32
N VAL A 192 33.13 11.30 -30.15
CA VAL A 192 32.10 10.65 -29.36
C VAL A 192 30.74 11.04 -29.94
N GLU A 193 29.94 10.04 -30.32
CA GLU A 193 28.57 10.30 -30.79
C GLU A 193 27.71 10.88 -29.66
N THR A 194 26.88 11.85 -30.01
CA THR A 194 25.94 12.49 -29.10
C THR A 194 24.52 12.07 -29.43
N ASN A 195 23.71 11.83 -28.41
CA ASN A 195 22.32 11.40 -28.55
C ASN A 195 21.36 12.36 -27.82
N THR A 196 20.06 12.24 -28.11
CA THR A 196 19.01 12.93 -27.36
C THR A 196 18.72 12.24 -26.02
N GLU A 197 18.96 10.93 -25.94
CA GLU A 197 18.81 10.11 -24.75
C GLU A 197 20.05 9.24 -24.51
N TYR A 198 20.30 8.93 -23.24
CA TYR A 198 21.45 8.14 -22.83
C TYR A 198 21.04 7.04 -21.85
N THR A 199 21.74 5.91 -21.91
CA THR A 199 21.63 4.83 -20.93
C THR A 199 22.84 4.88 -19.98
N PRO A 200 22.68 4.44 -18.71
CA PRO A 200 23.81 4.33 -17.79
C PRO A 200 24.99 3.55 -18.36
N GLN A 201 24.72 2.40 -18.99
CA GLN A 201 25.73 1.52 -19.58
C GLN A 201 26.45 2.21 -20.75
N GLY A 202 25.72 2.94 -21.58
CA GLY A 202 26.32 3.71 -22.67
C GLY A 202 27.29 4.78 -22.16
N LEU A 203 26.92 5.50 -21.09
CA LEU A 203 27.80 6.50 -20.48
C LEU A 203 29.02 5.88 -19.80
N GLU A 204 28.87 4.72 -19.15
CA GLU A 204 30.01 4.00 -18.58
C GLU A 204 31.02 3.60 -19.66
N MET A 205 30.54 3.15 -20.82
CA MET A 205 31.41 2.82 -21.94
C MET A 205 32.14 4.05 -22.47
N ILE A 206 31.44 5.19 -22.61
CA ILE A 206 32.06 6.46 -23.01
C ILE A 206 33.10 6.91 -21.98
N LEU A 207 32.76 6.84 -20.69
CA LEU A 207 33.65 7.20 -19.58
C LEU A 207 34.93 6.35 -19.57
N GLY A 208 34.80 5.03 -19.75
CA GLY A 208 35.93 4.11 -19.82
C GLY A 208 36.83 4.37 -21.03
N ARG A 209 36.25 4.61 -22.22
CA ARG A 209 37.00 4.98 -23.42
C ARG A 209 37.74 6.31 -23.25
N TYR A 210 37.07 7.30 -22.67
CA TYR A 210 37.68 8.60 -22.40
C TYR A 210 38.85 8.48 -21.41
N ALA A 211 38.69 7.70 -20.32
CA ALA A 211 39.75 7.45 -19.35
C ALA A 211 40.97 6.78 -19.99
N PHE A 212 40.75 5.78 -20.83
CA PHE A 212 41.81 5.08 -21.55
C PHE A 212 42.56 6.04 -22.49
N GLN A 213 41.84 6.81 -23.31
CA GLN A 213 42.44 7.71 -24.29
C GLN A 213 43.26 8.84 -23.64
N CYS A 214 42.71 9.45 -22.58
CA CYS A 214 43.37 10.53 -21.87
C CYS A 214 44.37 10.04 -20.80
N ARG A 215 44.60 8.73 -20.69
CA ARG A 215 45.46 8.08 -19.68
C ARG A 215 45.16 8.60 -18.27
N ILE A 216 43.88 8.68 -17.94
CA ILE A 216 43.40 9.16 -16.65
C ILE A 216 43.86 8.19 -15.55
N ASP A 217 44.61 8.69 -14.58
CA ASP A 217 44.86 8.03 -13.30
C ASP A 217 44.10 8.77 -12.20
N GLU A 218 43.07 8.13 -11.64
CA GLU A 218 42.27 8.72 -10.55
C GLU A 218 43.10 9.02 -9.30
N LYS A 219 44.24 8.33 -9.08
CA LYS A 219 45.11 8.57 -7.91
C LYS A 219 45.90 9.87 -8.01
N ALA A 220 46.07 10.39 -9.22
CA ALA A 220 46.79 11.65 -9.48
C ALA A 220 45.87 12.89 -9.40
N PHE A 221 44.58 12.71 -9.06
CA PHE A 221 43.61 13.80 -9.04
C PHE A 221 43.87 14.80 -7.92
N VAL A 222 43.83 16.08 -8.28
CA VAL A 222 44.00 17.19 -7.33
C VAL A 222 42.66 17.73 -6.87
N HIS A 223 42.54 18.01 -5.56
CA HIS A 223 41.33 18.51 -4.91
C HIS A 223 41.68 19.63 -3.91
N GLY A 224 40.72 20.52 -3.60
CA GLY A 224 40.89 21.57 -2.59
C GLY A 224 41.18 22.98 -3.14
N ARG A 225 41.20 23.98 -2.25
CA ARG A 225 41.49 25.39 -2.60
C ARG A 225 42.98 25.53 -2.96
N GLY A 226 43.27 26.27 -4.04
CA GLY A 226 44.63 26.48 -4.54
C GLY A 226 45.11 25.48 -5.59
N HIS A 227 44.39 24.36 -5.79
CA HIS A 227 44.72 23.38 -6.82
C HIS A 227 43.86 23.55 -8.08
N ARG A 228 44.52 23.62 -9.25
CA ARG A 228 43.85 23.74 -10.55
C ARG A 228 43.73 22.37 -11.21
N LYS A 229 42.52 21.82 -11.23
CA LYS A 229 42.22 20.58 -11.95
C LYS A 229 42.56 20.73 -13.43
N THR A 230 43.18 19.70 -14.01
CA THR A 230 43.40 19.59 -15.46
C THR A 230 42.06 19.54 -16.19
N ARG A 231 42.05 19.81 -17.50
CA ARG A 231 40.81 19.77 -18.27
C ARG A 231 40.25 18.34 -18.31
N GLU A 232 41.15 17.39 -18.46
CA GLU A 232 40.85 15.96 -18.58
C GLU A 232 40.21 15.42 -17.30
N GLN A 233 40.77 15.78 -16.13
CA GLN A 233 40.19 15.46 -14.82
C GLN A 233 38.78 16.05 -14.70
N ARG A 234 38.56 17.32 -15.09
CA ARG A 234 37.24 17.96 -14.98
C ARG A 234 36.18 17.26 -15.83
N TYR A 235 36.52 16.89 -17.06
CA TYR A 235 35.60 16.16 -17.94
C TYR A 235 35.30 14.77 -17.42
N TYR A 236 36.32 14.04 -16.98
CA TYR A 236 36.15 12.72 -16.40
C TYR A 236 35.25 12.74 -15.15
N GLU A 237 35.53 13.62 -14.19
CA GLU A 237 34.73 13.76 -12.97
C GLU A 237 33.28 14.17 -13.28
N LYS A 238 33.06 15.12 -14.20
CA LYS A 238 31.70 15.54 -14.62
C LYS A 238 30.95 14.40 -15.30
N LEU A 239 31.61 13.67 -16.19
CA LEU A 239 30.99 12.55 -16.89
C LEU A 239 30.66 11.40 -15.91
N LYS A 240 31.54 11.13 -14.95
CA LYS A 240 31.31 10.18 -13.85
C LYS A 240 30.13 10.63 -12.96
N GLU A 241 30.07 11.91 -12.61
CA GLU A 241 28.95 12.50 -11.85
C GLU A 241 27.62 12.36 -12.62
N TYR A 242 27.60 12.68 -13.91
CA TYR A 242 26.40 12.56 -14.74
C TYR A 242 25.97 11.11 -14.91
N THR A 243 26.91 10.19 -15.07
CA THR A 243 26.64 8.74 -15.12
C THR A 243 25.97 8.27 -13.83
N GLN A 244 26.50 8.66 -12.67
CA GLN A 244 25.93 8.29 -11.38
C GLN A 244 24.55 8.90 -11.15
N LYS A 245 24.35 10.17 -11.52
CA LYS A 245 23.04 10.84 -11.46
C LYS A 245 22.02 10.17 -12.39
N LEU A 246 22.43 9.74 -13.58
CA LEU A 246 21.54 9.03 -14.49
C LEU A 246 21.10 7.68 -13.91
N LYS A 247 22.03 6.91 -13.33
CA LYS A 247 21.69 5.66 -12.60
C LYS A 247 20.67 5.91 -11.49
N GLU A 248 20.86 6.98 -10.72
CA GLU A 248 19.93 7.37 -9.66
C GLU A 248 18.53 7.65 -10.21
N TYR A 249 18.41 8.42 -11.30
CA TYR A 249 17.12 8.72 -11.92
C TYR A 249 16.44 7.48 -12.50
N VAL A 250 17.19 6.59 -13.16
CA VAL A 250 16.66 5.32 -13.65
C VAL A 250 16.14 4.46 -12.51
N LYS A 251 16.90 4.34 -11.41
CA LYS A 251 16.47 3.61 -10.21
C LYS A 251 15.20 4.21 -9.60
N LYS A 252 15.11 5.54 -9.47
CA LYS A 252 13.93 6.24 -8.94
C LYS A 252 12.67 6.00 -9.78
N ILE A 253 12.79 6.09 -11.11
CA ILE A 253 11.66 5.86 -12.02
C ILE A 253 11.22 4.40 -11.95
N ARG A 254 12.18 3.46 -11.92
CA ARG A 254 11.90 2.02 -11.79
C ARG A 254 11.19 1.68 -10.48
N LEU A 255 11.64 2.23 -9.35
CA LEU A 255 11.00 2.04 -8.03
C LEU A 255 9.58 2.63 -8.00
N CYS A 256 9.36 3.76 -8.67
CA CYS A 256 8.03 4.35 -8.77
C CYS A 256 7.06 3.46 -9.56
N GLY A 257 7.53 2.74 -10.58
CA GLY A 257 6.69 1.87 -11.41
C GLY A 257 5.81 2.64 -12.41
N PRO A 258 5.01 1.92 -13.23
CA PRO A 258 4.15 2.53 -14.24
C PRO A 258 2.91 3.22 -13.63
N GLU A 259 2.30 2.58 -12.64
CA GLU A 259 0.96 2.88 -12.12
C GLU A 259 0.84 4.15 -11.25
N ARG A 260 1.94 4.65 -10.69
CA ARG A 260 1.93 5.79 -9.75
C ARG A 260 2.91 6.88 -10.11
N ASN A 261 2.63 8.06 -9.55
CA ASN A 261 3.36 9.31 -9.83
C ASN A 261 4.33 9.75 -8.71
N SER A 262 4.29 9.11 -7.55
CA SER A 262 5.23 9.39 -6.44
C SER A 262 5.32 8.25 -5.46
N TYR A 263 6.37 8.26 -4.64
CA TYR A 263 6.55 7.34 -3.53
C TYR A 263 7.40 7.96 -2.40
N SER A 264 7.31 7.41 -1.19
CA SER A 264 8.16 7.82 -0.05
C SER A 264 9.55 7.19 -0.11
N LYS A 265 10.56 7.91 0.40
CA LYS A 265 11.93 7.38 0.42
C LYS A 265 12.17 6.32 1.50
N THR A 266 11.36 6.29 2.55
CA THR A 266 11.51 5.33 3.66
C THR A 266 10.57 4.14 3.53
N ASP A 267 9.37 4.38 3.00
CA ASP A 267 8.42 3.35 2.62
C ASP A 267 8.19 3.48 1.11
N HIS A 268 8.81 2.58 0.34
CA HIS A 268 8.74 2.66 -1.11
C HIS A 268 7.37 2.28 -1.66
N ASP A 269 6.48 1.67 -0.90
CA ASP A 269 5.13 1.29 -1.37
C ASP A 269 4.10 2.39 -1.10
N ALA A 270 4.34 3.25 -0.12
CA ALA A 270 3.48 4.39 0.18
C ALA A 270 3.52 5.48 -0.92
N THR A 271 2.34 5.91 -1.36
CA THR A 271 2.15 6.98 -2.36
C THR A 271 1.68 8.26 -1.69
N PHE A 272 2.09 9.43 -2.20
CA PHE A 272 1.60 10.70 -1.64
C PHE A 272 0.15 10.94 -2.05
N MET A 273 -0.74 11.02 -1.06
CA MET A 273 -2.17 11.21 -1.24
C MET A 273 -2.63 12.44 -0.44
N ARG A 274 -3.67 13.11 -0.95
CA ARG A 274 -4.34 14.16 -0.20
C ARG A 274 -5.23 13.50 0.86
N MET A 275 -4.92 13.74 2.12
CA MET A 275 -5.68 13.21 3.25
C MET A 275 -6.95 14.04 3.46
N LYS A 276 -8.00 13.41 3.99
CA LYS A 276 -9.24 14.12 4.36
C LYS A 276 -8.91 15.16 5.46
N LYS A 277 -9.56 16.33 5.40
CA LYS A 277 -9.33 17.50 6.26
C LYS A 277 -9.30 17.17 7.75
N ASP A 278 -8.37 17.77 8.49
CA ASP A 278 -8.55 17.94 9.93
C ASP A 278 -9.73 18.90 10.21
N TYR A 279 -10.22 18.94 11.45
CA TYR A 279 -11.29 19.87 11.87
C TYR A 279 -10.96 21.34 11.61
N MET A 280 -9.70 21.68 11.35
CA MET A 280 -9.20 23.04 11.06
C MET A 280 -9.11 23.35 9.56
N GLY A 281 -9.47 22.42 8.69
CA GLY A 281 -9.56 22.63 7.24
C GLY A 281 -8.24 22.52 6.47
N ASN A 282 -7.17 22.04 7.10
CA ASN A 282 -5.88 21.85 6.44
C ASN A 282 -5.84 20.50 5.71
N ASP A 283 -5.86 20.52 4.38
CA ASP A 283 -5.58 19.34 3.58
C ASP A 283 -4.08 19.10 3.51
N GLN A 284 -3.61 17.97 4.07
CA GLN A 284 -2.20 17.59 4.00
C GLN A 284 -1.94 16.53 2.93
N LEU A 285 -0.83 16.69 2.22
CA LEU A 285 -0.32 15.72 1.26
C LEU A 285 0.70 14.83 1.96
N LEU A 286 0.30 13.61 2.30
CA LEU A 286 1.09 12.69 3.12
C LEU A 286 1.31 11.35 2.40
N PRO A 287 2.41 10.63 2.69
CA PRO A 287 2.56 9.26 2.23
C PRO A 287 1.49 8.39 2.87
N ALA A 288 0.73 7.67 2.05
CA ALA A 288 -0.44 6.93 2.48
C ALA A 288 -0.70 5.72 1.58
N TYR A 289 -1.61 4.87 2.06
CA TYR A 289 -2.23 3.79 1.30
C TYR A 289 -3.73 4.07 1.17
N ASN A 290 -4.30 3.67 0.04
CA ASN A 290 -5.74 3.69 -0.17
C ASN A 290 -6.29 2.29 0.10
N ILE A 291 -6.98 2.15 1.23
CA ILE A 291 -7.60 0.89 1.65
C ILE A 291 -9.04 0.88 1.16
N GLN A 292 -9.43 -0.24 0.58
CA GLN A 292 -10.68 -0.44 -0.12
C GLN A 292 -11.36 -1.64 0.51
N ILE A 293 -12.60 -1.45 0.94
CA ILE A 293 -13.38 -2.46 1.65
C ILE A 293 -14.66 -2.67 0.88
N GLY A 294 -14.95 -3.93 0.56
CA GLY A 294 -16.25 -4.38 0.08
C GLY A 294 -16.95 -5.16 1.19
N ALA A 295 -18.10 -4.68 1.63
CA ALA A 295 -18.93 -5.33 2.64
C ALA A 295 -20.17 -5.98 2.01
N ALA A 296 -20.59 -7.11 2.57
CA ALA A 296 -21.76 -7.89 2.16
C ALA A 296 -22.42 -8.48 3.43
N ASP A 297 -23.72 -8.26 3.61
CA ASP A 297 -24.51 -8.63 4.81
C ASP A 297 -23.74 -8.45 6.13
N GLU A 298 -23.30 -7.22 6.42
CA GLU A 298 -22.58 -6.84 7.65
C GLU A 298 -21.14 -7.39 7.77
N TYR A 299 -20.72 -8.28 6.88
CA TYR A 299 -19.37 -8.83 6.82
C TYR A 299 -18.47 -8.06 5.85
N ILE A 300 -17.19 -7.94 6.21
CA ILE A 300 -16.16 -7.51 5.25
C ILE A 300 -15.87 -8.69 4.32
N ALA A 301 -16.35 -8.63 3.09
CA ALA A 301 -16.20 -9.69 2.09
C ALA A 301 -14.89 -9.59 1.30
N VAL A 302 -14.36 -8.39 1.10
CA VAL A 302 -13.08 -8.17 0.42
C VAL A 302 -12.40 -6.93 0.97
N ILE A 303 -11.07 -7.00 1.11
CA ILE A 303 -10.23 -5.87 1.49
C ILE A 303 -9.04 -5.78 0.54
N ASP A 304 -8.68 -4.58 0.13
CA ASP A 304 -7.53 -4.35 -0.74
C ASP A 304 -6.76 -3.10 -0.35
N VAL A 305 -5.43 -3.13 -0.48
CA VAL A 305 -4.54 -2.03 -0.12
C VAL A 305 -3.84 -1.57 -1.37
N LYS A 306 -4.19 -0.38 -1.86
CA LYS A 306 -3.70 0.14 -3.13
C LYS A 306 -2.84 1.39 -2.96
N GLN A 307 -1.96 1.55 -3.95
CA GLN A 307 -1.08 2.71 -4.09
C GLN A 307 -1.75 3.83 -4.92
N TYR A 308 -2.96 3.59 -5.44
CA TYR A 308 -3.70 4.56 -6.23
C TYR A 308 -4.25 5.69 -5.37
N ARG A 309 -4.22 6.91 -5.90
CA ARG A 309 -4.70 8.11 -5.16
C ARG A 309 -6.21 8.30 -5.25
N SER A 310 -6.81 7.84 -6.35
CA SER A 310 -8.22 7.97 -6.65
C SER A 310 -8.94 6.67 -6.33
N ASP A 311 -10.17 6.78 -5.83
CA ASP A 311 -11.02 5.63 -5.57
C ASP A 311 -11.52 5.03 -6.90
N MET A 312 -11.65 5.85 -7.96
CA MET A 312 -11.94 5.39 -9.32
C MET A 312 -10.98 4.30 -9.80
N ASP A 313 -9.68 4.50 -9.57
CA ASP A 313 -8.62 3.60 -10.03
C ASP A 313 -8.56 2.31 -9.19
N CYS A 314 -9.19 2.33 -8.00
CA CYS A 314 -9.24 1.19 -7.08
C CYS A 314 -10.38 0.21 -7.37
N PHE A 315 -11.43 0.65 -8.09
CA PHE A 315 -12.64 -0.16 -8.32
C PHE A 315 -12.33 -1.49 -9.00
N VAL A 316 -11.75 -1.44 -10.20
CA VAL A 316 -11.45 -2.63 -11.01
C VAL A 316 -10.53 -3.60 -10.25
N PRO A 317 -9.41 -3.16 -9.64
CA PRO A 317 -8.59 -4.04 -8.82
C PRO A 317 -9.34 -4.72 -7.67
N LEU A 318 -10.27 -4.02 -7.00
CA LEU A 318 -11.07 -4.62 -5.93
C LEU A 318 -12.02 -5.69 -6.48
N MET A 319 -12.63 -5.47 -7.65
CA MET A 319 -13.50 -6.45 -8.31
C MET A 319 -12.71 -7.69 -8.77
N GLU A 320 -11.50 -7.50 -9.29
CA GLU A 320 -10.61 -8.62 -9.61
C GLU A 320 -10.24 -9.42 -8.36
N LYS A 321 -9.92 -8.74 -7.26
CA LYS A 321 -9.64 -9.42 -5.98
C LYS A 321 -10.86 -10.20 -5.47
N PHE A 322 -12.05 -9.62 -5.60
CA PHE A 322 -13.29 -10.33 -5.26
C PHE A 322 -13.48 -11.58 -6.13
N ARG A 323 -13.25 -11.49 -7.45
CA ARG A 323 -13.32 -12.64 -8.37
C ARG A 323 -12.28 -13.71 -8.02
N GLU A 324 -11.07 -13.32 -7.64
CA GLU A 324 -10.04 -14.26 -7.20
C GLU A 324 -10.43 -15.02 -5.92
N LEU A 325 -11.17 -14.37 -5.00
CA LEU A 325 -11.61 -14.97 -3.75
C LEU A 325 -12.81 -15.92 -3.96
N TYR A 326 -13.79 -15.53 -4.78
CA TYR A 326 -15.08 -16.21 -4.85
C TYR A 326 -15.37 -16.91 -6.19
N GLY A 327 -14.58 -16.65 -7.23
CA GLY A 327 -14.73 -17.23 -8.56
C GLY A 327 -15.75 -16.53 -9.46
N PHE A 328 -16.40 -15.47 -8.99
CA PHE A 328 -17.41 -14.69 -9.73
C PHE A 328 -17.35 -13.20 -9.35
N TYR A 329 -18.03 -12.35 -10.10
CA TYR A 329 -18.19 -10.92 -9.78
C TYR A 329 -19.50 -10.64 -9.05
N PRO A 330 -19.55 -9.65 -8.14
CA PRO A 330 -20.79 -9.28 -7.49
C PRO A 330 -21.76 -8.70 -8.53
N LYS A 331 -23.03 -9.07 -8.47
CA LYS A 331 -24.04 -8.55 -9.41
C LYS A 331 -24.30 -7.06 -9.21
N TYR A 332 -24.26 -6.59 -7.96
CA TYR A 332 -24.56 -5.22 -7.57
C TYR A 332 -23.39 -4.62 -6.78
N PRO A 333 -22.31 -4.17 -7.45
CA PRO A 333 -21.27 -3.38 -6.82
C PRO A 333 -21.79 -1.95 -6.57
N VAL A 334 -22.19 -1.68 -5.34
CA VAL A 334 -22.70 -0.39 -4.88
C VAL A 334 -21.55 0.44 -4.35
N ALA A 335 -21.28 1.59 -4.97
CA ALA A 335 -20.24 2.50 -4.50
C ALA A 335 -20.64 3.98 -4.64
N ASP A 336 -19.88 4.84 -3.97
CA ASP A 336 -20.13 6.28 -4.01
C ASP A 336 -19.75 6.92 -5.37
N ALA A 337 -19.95 8.23 -5.49
CA ALA A 337 -19.66 8.95 -6.73
C ALA A 337 -18.15 9.05 -7.05
N GLY A 338 -17.29 8.79 -6.06
CA GLY A 338 -15.84 8.73 -6.20
C GLY A 338 -15.36 7.54 -7.02
N TYR A 339 -16.18 6.51 -7.20
CA TYR A 339 -15.88 5.35 -8.05
C TYR A 339 -16.46 5.47 -9.47
N GLY A 340 -17.40 6.39 -9.69
CA GLY A 340 -18.07 6.54 -10.98
C GLY A 340 -17.13 7.03 -12.07
N SER A 341 -16.88 6.19 -13.08
CA SER A 341 -16.13 6.56 -14.29
C SER A 341 -16.61 5.77 -15.49
N TYR A 342 -16.43 6.31 -16.70
CA TYR A 342 -16.82 5.63 -17.93
C TYR A 342 -16.17 4.24 -18.06
N ASN A 343 -14.88 4.14 -17.72
CA ASN A 343 -14.14 2.88 -17.72
C ASN A 343 -14.74 1.88 -16.73
N ASN A 344 -15.10 2.31 -15.52
CA ASN A 344 -15.70 1.43 -14.52
C ASN A 344 -17.11 0.97 -14.94
N TYR A 345 -17.88 1.81 -15.63
CA TYR A 345 -19.18 1.41 -16.17
C TYR A 345 -19.09 0.40 -17.31
N ILE A 346 -18.11 0.57 -18.21
CA ILE A 346 -17.81 -0.42 -19.26
C ILE A 346 -17.42 -1.74 -18.59
N TYR A 347 -16.49 -1.68 -17.64
CA TYR A 347 -16.02 -2.86 -16.92
C TYR A 347 -17.17 -3.62 -16.24
N CYS A 348 -18.09 -2.90 -15.58
CA CYS A 348 -19.29 -3.52 -15.02
C CYS A 348 -20.09 -4.26 -16.09
N GLN A 349 -20.34 -3.62 -17.23
CA GLN A 349 -21.11 -4.20 -18.32
C GLN A 349 -20.44 -5.43 -18.95
N GLU A 350 -19.13 -5.38 -19.18
CA GLU A 350 -18.36 -6.49 -19.76
C GLU A 350 -18.36 -7.74 -18.87
N HIS A 351 -18.50 -7.54 -17.55
CA HIS A 351 -18.45 -8.61 -16.55
C HIS A 351 -19.83 -8.93 -15.95
N GLY A 352 -20.93 -8.43 -16.54
CA GLY A 352 -22.30 -8.75 -16.11
C GLY A 352 -22.71 -8.14 -14.77
N MET A 353 -22.00 -7.09 -14.31
CA MET A 353 -22.33 -6.33 -13.11
C MET A 353 -23.24 -5.15 -13.43
N GLU A 354 -24.14 -4.83 -12.51
CA GLU A 354 -25.01 -3.67 -12.60
C GLU A 354 -24.29 -2.37 -12.20
N LYS A 355 -24.66 -1.25 -12.81
CA LYS A 355 -23.93 0.03 -12.70
C LYS A 355 -24.37 0.87 -11.49
N TYR A 356 -24.29 0.31 -10.29
CA TYR A 356 -24.73 0.96 -9.04
C TYR A 356 -23.70 1.96 -8.46
N MET A 357 -23.13 2.79 -9.32
CA MET A 357 -22.22 3.87 -8.94
C MET A 357 -22.68 5.19 -9.55
N LYS A 358 -22.84 6.22 -8.72
CA LYS A 358 -23.17 7.56 -9.22
C LYS A 358 -21.98 8.11 -10.01
N PHE A 359 -22.23 8.85 -11.07
CA PHE A 359 -21.13 9.59 -11.71
C PHE A 359 -20.76 10.80 -10.85
N PRO A 360 -19.52 11.30 -10.91
CA PRO A 360 -18.99 12.30 -9.97
C PRO A 360 -19.82 13.59 -9.90
N MET A 361 -20.41 13.98 -11.04
CA MET A 361 -21.19 15.21 -11.17
C MET A 361 -22.67 15.02 -10.84
N TYR A 362 -23.13 13.80 -10.54
CA TYR A 362 -24.54 13.49 -10.34
C TYR A 362 -25.22 14.41 -9.33
N LYS A 363 -24.61 14.64 -8.15
CA LYS A 363 -25.21 15.51 -7.13
C LYS A 363 -25.29 16.96 -7.58
N LYS A 364 -24.27 17.44 -8.30
CA LYS A 364 -24.21 18.79 -8.84
C LYS A 364 -25.22 18.99 -9.97
N GLU A 365 -25.40 18.00 -10.84
CA GLU A 365 -26.33 18.05 -11.97
C GLU A 365 -27.77 17.68 -11.62
N THR A 366 -28.05 17.25 -10.38
CA THR A 366 -29.42 16.92 -9.95
C THR A 366 -29.96 17.80 -8.83
N LYS A 367 -29.09 18.32 -7.95
CA LYS A 367 -29.52 19.01 -6.72
C LYS A 367 -29.01 20.44 -6.57
N ASP A 368 -28.00 20.84 -7.33
CA ASP A 368 -27.35 22.15 -7.16
C ASP A 368 -28.01 23.20 -8.07
N LYS A 369 -28.84 24.06 -7.47
CA LYS A 369 -29.55 25.11 -8.22
C LYS A 369 -28.59 26.12 -8.84
N GLU A 370 -27.52 26.49 -8.14
CA GLU A 370 -26.51 27.39 -8.71
C GLU A 370 -25.82 26.74 -9.92
N TYR A 371 -25.61 25.42 -9.88
CA TYR A 371 -25.08 24.67 -11.01
C TYR A 371 -26.02 24.72 -12.24
N HIS A 372 -27.33 24.54 -12.03
CA HIS A 372 -28.36 24.46 -13.09
C HIS A 372 -28.74 25.82 -13.65
N GLU A 373 -28.83 26.83 -12.79
CA GLU A 373 -29.31 28.16 -13.15
C GLU A 373 -28.18 29.08 -13.61
N ASN A 374 -26.91 28.66 -13.46
CA ASN A 374 -25.78 29.45 -13.96
C ASN A 374 -25.80 29.51 -15.50
N PRO A 375 -26.06 30.70 -16.06
CA PRO A 375 -26.25 30.85 -17.49
C PRO A 375 -24.93 30.75 -18.26
N PHE A 376 -23.77 30.89 -17.61
CA PHE A 376 -22.44 30.87 -18.23
C PHE A 376 -21.89 29.48 -18.53
N ARG A 377 -22.71 28.45 -18.37
CA ARG A 377 -22.30 27.07 -18.60
C ARG A 377 -22.90 26.54 -19.87
N ALA A 378 -22.04 25.98 -20.72
CA ALA A 378 -22.43 25.46 -22.02
C ALA A 378 -23.61 24.48 -21.94
N VAL A 379 -23.68 23.65 -20.89
CA VAL A 379 -24.77 22.68 -20.67
C VAL A 379 -26.13 23.35 -20.38
N ASN A 380 -26.15 24.62 -19.96
CA ASN A 380 -27.34 25.39 -19.65
C ASN A 380 -27.66 26.42 -20.76
N PHE A 381 -26.89 26.45 -21.84
CA PHE A 381 -27.15 27.37 -22.95
C PHE A 381 -28.45 26.99 -23.63
N LYS A 382 -29.23 28.01 -23.98
CA LYS A 382 -30.51 27.81 -24.66
C LYS A 382 -30.26 27.76 -26.17
N PRO A 383 -30.98 26.90 -26.91
CA PRO A 383 -30.92 26.93 -28.36
C PRO A 383 -31.51 28.25 -28.89
N GLY A 384 -30.81 28.85 -29.85
CA GLY A 384 -31.27 30.00 -30.62
C GLY A 384 -32.30 29.61 -31.68
N PRO A 385 -32.79 30.60 -32.47
CA PRO A 385 -33.82 30.38 -33.50
C PRO A 385 -33.42 29.39 -34.60
N ASP A 386 -32.11 29.19 -34.80
CA ASP A 386 -31.49 28.29 -35.77
C ASP A 386 -31.02 26.96 -35.15
N GLY A 387 -31.29 26.73 -33.86
CA GLY A 387 -30.89 25.54 -33.12
C GLY A 387 -29.47 25.60 -32.54
N THR A 388 -28.70 26.67 -32.78
CA THR A 388 -27.35 26.83 -32.23
C THR A 388 -27.40 27.22 -30.76
N LEU A 389 -26.52 26.64 -29.93
CA LEU A 389 -26.48 26.98 -28.50
C LEU A 389 -25.90 28.39 -28.31
N MET A 390 -26.68 29.26 -27.67
CA MET A 390 -26.33 30.67 -27.44
C MET A 390 -25.82 30.88 -26.02
N CYS A 391 -24.64 31.47 -25.89
CA CYS A 391 -24.15 31.90 -24.58
C CYS A 391 -24.93 33.14 -24.09
N PRO A 392 -24.86 33.50 -22.80
CA PRO A 392 -25.61 34.63 -22.24
C PRO A 392 -25.23 36.00 -22.82
N TRP A 393 -24.07 36.09 -23.48
CA TRP A 393 -23.56 37.29 -24.14
C TRP A 393 -23.95 37.33 -25.63
N GLY A 394 -24.77 36.38 -26.10
CA GLY A 394 -25.29 36.36 -27.47
C GLY A 394 -24.30 35.85 -28.51
N MET A 395 -23.21 35.19 -28.11
CA MET A 395 -22.28 34.53 -29.03
C MET A 395 -22.65 33.05 -29.19
N SER A 396 -22.71 32.58 -30.44
CA SER A 396 -22.91 31.18 -30.79
C SER A 396 -21.63 30.37 -30.51
N LEU A 397 -21.79 29.14 -30.04
CA LEU A 397 -20.70 28.16 -29.89
C LEU A 397 -20.34 27.47 -31.20
#